data_AF-A0A6G1R7H7-F1
#
_entry.id   AF-A0A6G1R7H7-F1
#
_cell.length_a   1.000
_cell.length_b   1.000
_cell.length_c   1.000
_cell.angle_alpha   90.00
_cell.angle_beta   90.00
_cell.angle_gamma   90.00
#
_symmetry.space_group_name_H-M   'P 1'
#
loop_
_entity.id
_entity.type
_entity.pdbx_description
1 polymer ?
#
loop_
_entity_poly.entity_id
_entity_poly.type
_entity_poly.pdbx_seq_one_letter_code
_entity_poly.pdbx_strand_id
1 'polypeptide(L)'
;GFQDFINASTKYELMTVHNLFRKLTHRLFRRNFGYTLRSVNDLYIQKDFSILNDFRNNMKTYYFADAQPADFSDPNFITKTNERILKLTKGLIKEALVN
;
A
#
# COMPACT_ATOMS: atom_id res chain seq x y z
N GLY A 1 -3.04 -20.59 -0.96
CA GLY A 1 -3.52 -19.21 -0.73
C GLY A 1 -3.47 -18.86 0.75
N PHE A 2 -3.99 -17.69 1.17
CA PHE A 2 -4.01 -17.32 2.60
C PHE A 2 -4.80 -18.31 3.47
N GLN A 3 -5.84 -18.94 2.91
CA GLN A 3 -6.58 -19.98 3.61
C GLN A 3 -5.70 -21.19 3.99
N ASP A 4 -4.83 -21.64 3.08
CA ASP A 4 -3.90 -22.74 3.36
C ASP A 4 -2.89 -22.35 4.44
N PHE A 5 -2.42 -21.10 4.43
CA PHE A 5 -1.55 -20.57 5.50
C PHE A 5 -2.25 -20.64 6.85
N ILE A 6 -3.51 -20.18 6.94
CA ILE A 6 -4.31 -20.24 8.17
C ILE A 6 -4.52 -21.70 8.61
N ASN A 7 -4.85 -22.59 7.67
CA ASN A 7 -5.10 -24.00 7.95
C ASN A 7 -3.82 -24.79 8.34
N ALA A 8 -2.63 -24.24 8.11
CA ALA A 8 -1.37 -24.89 8.45
C ALA A 8 -1.12 -25.02 9.96
N SER A 9 -1.85 -24.27 10.80
CA SER A 9 -1.75 -24.38 12.25
C SER A 9 -3.04 -23.93 12.94
N THR A 10 -3.43 -24.64 14.00
CA THR A 10 -4.55 -24.23 14.87
C THR A 10 -4.31 -22.91 15.62
N LYS A 11 -3.08 -22.39 15.59
CA LYS A 11 -2.71 -21.08 16.17
C LYS A 11 -2.81 -19.93 15.17
N TYR A 12 -3.03 -20.21 13.89
CA TYR A 12 -3.09 -19.19 12.86
C TYR A 12 -4.52 -18.78 12.59
N GLU A 13 -4.73 -17.47 12.53
CA GLU A 13 -6.01 -16.83 12.27
C GLU A 13 -5.84 -15.82 11.14
N LEU A 14 -6.94 -15.25 10.64
CA LEU A 14 -6.90 -14.20 9.62
C LEU A 14 -6.02 -13.02 10.06
N MET A 15 -6.10 -12.63 11.34
CA MET A 15 -5.26 -11.57 11.89
C MET A 15 -3.77 -11.92 11.91
N THR A 16 -3.39 -13.20 11.92
CA THR A 16 -1.99 -13.61 11.78
C THR A 16 -1.42 -13.15 10.43
N VAL A 17 -2.21 -13.24 9.36
CA VAL A 17 -1.79 -12.79 8.01
C VAL A 17 -1.48 -11.29 8.02
N HIS A 18 -2.41 -10.47 8.51
CA HIS A 18 -2.22 -9.01 8.60
C HIS A 18 -1.01 -8.63 9.45
N ASN A 19 -0.83 -9.28 10.60
CA ASN A 19 0.31 -9.03 11.49
C ASN A 19 1.65 -9.44 10.87
N LEU A 20 1.68 -10.51 10.09
CA LEU A 20 2.88 -10.93 9.37
C LEU A 20 3.24 -9.94 8.27
N PHE A 21 2.28 -9.49 7.47
CA PHE A 21 2.53 -8.43 6.47
C PHE A 21 3.00 -7.14 7.12
N ARG A 22 2.43 -6.73 8.26
CA ARG A 22 2.92 -5.56 9.01
C ARG A 22 4.39 -5.70 9.37
N LYS A 23 4.81 -6.83 9.92
CA LYS A 23 6.21 -7.08 10.27
C LYS A 23 7.11 -7.13 9.03
N LEU A 24 6.65 -7.80 7.97
CA LEU A 24 7.39 -7.97 6.73
C LEU A 24 7.60 -6.65 6.00
N THR A 25 6.53 -5.89 5.75
CA THR A 25 6.57 -4.59 5.06
C THR A 25 7.43 -3.59 5.83
N HIS A 26 7.30 -3.57 7.17
CA HIS A 26 8.18 -2.74 8.01
C HIS A 26 9.65 -3.16 7.84
N ARG A 27 9.94 -4.46 7.85
CA ARG A 27 11.32 -4.95 7.67
C ARG A 27 11.85 -4.55 6.30
N LEU A 28 11.14 -4.85 5.22
CA LEU A 28 11.66 -4.68 3.86
C LEU A 28 11.81 -3.22 3.44
N PHE A 29 10.80 -2.38 3.70
CA PHE A 29 10.73 -1.04 3.10
C PHE A 29 10.98 0.11 4.08
N ARG A 30 11.00 -0.17 5.39
CA ARG A 30 11.25 0.86 6.44
C ARG A 30 12.58 0.68 7.17
N ARG A 31 13.42 -0.27 6.73
CA ARG A 31 14.80 -0.44 7.19
C ARG A 31 15.73 -0.50 5.98
N ASN A 32 17.00 -0.14 6.20
CA ASN A 32 18.06 -0.28 5.21
C ASN A 32 19.01 -1.40 5.66
N PHE A 33 19.23 -2.39 4.80
CA PHE A 33 20.13 -3.53 5.05
C PHE A 33 21.32 -3.57 4.09
N GLY A 34 21.71 -2.43 3.51
CA GLY A 34 22.83 -2.34 2.57
C GLY A 34 22.43 -2.42 1.09
N TYR A 35 21.12 -2.44 0.80
CA TYR A 35 20.58 -2.34 -0.55
C TYR A 35 19.49 -1.27 -0.63
N THR A 36 19.25 -0.75 -1.83
CA THR A 36 18.16 0.20 -2.06
C THR A 36 16.92 -0.55 -2.50
N LEU A 37 15.87 -0.52 -1.65
CA LEU A 37 14.55 -1.03 -1.98
C LEU A 37 13.52 0.09 -1.75
N ARG A 38 12.82 0.48 -2.82
CA ARG A 38 11.73 1.46 -2.80
C ARG A 38 10.47 0.83 -3.36
N SER A 39 9.34 1.16 -2.77
CA SER A 39 8.02 0.69 -3.19
C SER A 39 6.98 1.76 -2.87
N VAL A 40 5.88 1.73 -3.62
CA VAL A 40 4.63 2.42 -3.29
C VAL A 40 3.55 1.35 -3.14
N ASN A 41 2.66 1.52 -2.17
CA ASN A 41 1.54 0.64 -1.92
C ASN A 41 0.36 1.50 -1.48
N ASP A 42 -0.29 2.15 -2.44
CA ASP A 42 -1.44 3.05 -2.20
C ASP A 42 -2.64 2.52 -2.97
N LEU A 43 -3.84 2.75 -2.45
CA LEU A 43 -5.11 2.48 -3.13
C LEU A 43 -5.79 3.81 -3.47
N TYR A 44 -6.11 3.99 -4.75
CA TYR A 44 -6.83 5.16 -5.26
C TYR A 44 -8.27 4.76 -5.55
N ILE A 45 -9.23 5.47 -4.94
CA ILE A 45 -10.67 5.16 -5.02
C ILE A 45 -11.38 6.37 -5.60
N GLN A 46 -12.27 6.18 -6.58
CA GLN A 46 -13.04 7.28 -7.17
C GLN A 46 -13.73 8.10 -6.07
N LYS A 47 -13.57 9.43 -6.13
CA LYS A 47 -13.92 10.39 -5.06
C LYS A 47 -15.38 10.31 -4.58
N ASP A 48 -16.27 9.79 -5.42
CA ASP A 48 -17.70 9.68 -5.13
C ASP A 48 -18.03 8.51 -4.19
N PHE A 49 -17.08 7.60 -3.96
CA PHE A 49 -17.22 6.51 -2.99
C PHE A 49 -16.60 6.88 -1.65
N SER A 50 -17.40 6.74 -0.59
CA SER A 50 -16.94 6.95 0.78
C SER A 50 -16.01 5.82 1.23
N ILE A 51 -14.82 6.17 1.69
CA ILE A 51 -13.85 5.23 2.26
C ILE A 51 -14.15 5.11 3.76
N LEU A 52 -14.47 3.90 4.21
CA LEU A 52 -14.69 3.64 5.64
C LEU A 52 -13.42 3.91 6.44
N ASN A 53 -13.56 4.62 7.57
CA ASN A 53 -12.43 4.99 8.42
C ASN A 53 -11.68 3.75 8.94
N ASP A 54 -12.40 2.69 9.33
CA ASP A 54 -11.77 1.45 9.80
C ASP A 54 -10.93 0.78 8.72
N PHE A 55 -11.41 0.79 7.47
CA PHE A 55 -10.65 0.27 6.35
C PHE A 55 -9.35 1.07 6.13
N ARG A 56 -9.45 2.41 6.09
CA ARG A 56 -8.28 3.30 5.97
C ARG A 56 -7.30 3.10 7.12
N ASN A 57 -7.79 2.97 8.35
CA ASN A 57 -6.96 2.75 9.55
C ASN A 57 -6.26 1.39 9.51
N ASN A 58 -6.95 0.34 9.07
CA ASN A 58 -6.39 -1.00 8.91
C ASN A 58 -5.31 -1.03 7.81
N MET A 59 -5.52 -0.36 6.68
CA MET A 59 -4.50 -0.22 5.63
C MET A 59 -3.22 0.45 6.15
N LYS A 60 -3.37 1.57 6.87
CA LYS A 60 -2.22 2.26 7.48
C LYS A 60 -1.50 1.39 8.50
N THR A 61 -2.26 0.69 9.34
CA THR A 61 -1.74 -0.10 10.46
C THR A 61 -0.98 -1.33 10.00
N TYR A 62 -1.55 -2.11 9.07
CA TYR A 62 -1.02 -3.42 8.71
C TYR A 62 -0.17 -3.41 7.44
N TYR A 63 -0.34 -2.42 6.57
CA TYR A 63 0.29 -2.42 5.24
C TYR A 63 1.15 -1.18 4.97
N PHE A 64 1.18 -0.21 5.90
CA PHE A 64 1.82 1.10 5.69
C PHE A 64 1.38 1.76 4.37
N ALA A 65 0.12 1.52 4.03
CA ALA A 65 -0.54 1.94 2.80
C ALA A 65 -1.63 2.95 3.13
N ASP A 66 -2.00 3.78 2.15
CA ASP A 66 -3.13 4.69 2.28
C ASP A 66 -4.22 4.41 1.24
N ALA A 67 -5.47 4.58 1.66
CA ALA A 67 -6.63 4.58 0.76
C ALA A 67 -7.04 6.04 0.53
N GLN A 68 -6.77 6.54 -0.68
CA GLN A 68 -6.94 7.95 -1.03
C GLN A 68 -8.08 8.12 -2.04
N PRO A 69 -8.94 9.15 -1.85
CA PRO A 69 -9.87 9.53 -2.89
C PRO A 69 -9.10 10.06 -4.10
N ALA A 70 -9.56 9.70 -5.28
CA ALA A 70 -9.00 10.08 -6.56
C ALA A 70 -10.12 10.58 -7.46
N ASP A 71 -9.85 11.62 -8.23
CA ASP A 71 -10.72 12.04 -9.33
C ASP A 71 -10.10 11.55 -10.63
N PHE A 72 -10.51 10.38 -11.11
CA PHE A 72 -9.94 9.83 -12.34
C PHE A 72 -10.38 10.62 -13.59
N SER A 73 -11.35 11.53 -13.46
CA SER A 73 -11.74 12.46 -14.52
C SER A 73 -10.89 13.74 -14.57
N ASP A 74 -10.10 14.06 -13.52
CA ASP A 74 -9.12 15.16 -13.59
C ASP A 74 -7.98 14.73 -14.52
N PRO A 75 -7.78 15.39 -15.69
CA PRO A 75 -6.70 15.04 -16.62
C PRO A 75 -5.31 15.19 -15.98
N ASN A 76 -5.20 15.94 -14.88
CA ASN A 76 -3.94 16.13 -14.15
C ASN A 76 -3.73 15.09 -13.05
N PHE A 77 -4.69 14.20 -12.77
CA PHE A 77 -4.58 13.23 -11.68
C PHE A 77 -3.34 12.34 -11.83
N ILE A 78 -3.14 11.79 -13.03
CA ILE A 78 -2.02 10.91 -13.35
C ILE A 78 -0.69 11.65 -13.17
N THR A 79 -0.55 12.84 -13.75
CA THR A 79 0.67 13.66 -13.64
C THR A 79 1.00 14.01 -12.19
N LYS A 80 0.04 14.56 -11.45
CA LYS A 80 0.23 14.93 -10.03
C LYS A 80 0.60 13.72 -9.17
N THR A 81 -0.02 12.58 -9.43
CA THR A 81 0.22 11.35 -8.67
C THR A 81 1.60 10.76 -8.98
N ASN A 82 1.98 10.71 -10.25
CA ASN A 82 3.31 10.28 -10.68
C ASN A 82 4.41 11.18 -10.12
N GLU A 83 4.22 12.51 -10.09
CA GLU A 83 5.17 13.43 -9.45
C GLU A 83 5.32 13.19 -7.95
N ARG A 84 4.20 12.93 -7.24
CA ARG A 84 4.23 12.58 -5.82
C ARG A 84 5.00 11.28 -5.60
N ILE A 85 4.73 10.23 -6.39
CA ILE A 85 5.41 8.93 -6.30
C ILE A 85 6.90 9.07 -6.60
N LEU A 86 7.26 9.86 -7.60
CA LEU A 86 8.65 10.14 -7.96
C LEU A 86 9.41 10.77 -6.78
N LYS A 87 8.80 11.77 -6.12
CA LYS A 87 9.38 12.42 -4.93
C LYS A 87 9.53 11.44 -3.76
N LEU A 88 8.48 10.67 -3.45
CA LEU A 88 8.48 9.70 -2.34
C LEU A 88 9.53 8.59 -2.54
N THR A 89 9.76 8.20 -3.79
CA THR A 89 10.67 7.10 -4.15
C THR A 89 12.07 7.60 -4.51
N LYS A 90 12.36 8.89 -4.30
CA LYS A 90 13.64 9.53 -4.63
C LYS A 90 14.06 9.31 -6.09
N GLY A 91 13.11 9.42 -7.00
CA GLY A 91 13.35 9.32 -8.44
C GLY A 91 13.36 7.90 -9.01
N LEU A 92 13.22 6.86 -8.18
CA LEU A 92 13.34 5.47 -8.64
C LEU A 92 12.09 4.94 -9.32
N ILE A 93 10.90 5.32 -8.86
CA ILE A 93 9.64 4.92 -9.49
C ILE A 93 9.11 6.12 -10.26
N LYS A 94 9.15 5.98 -11.59
CA LYS A 94 8.62 6.92 -12.58
C LYS A 94 7.35 6.32 -13.19
N GLU A 95 6.41 7.18 -13.58
CA GLU A 95 5.25 6.77 -14.38
C GLU A 95 4.49 5.56 -13.80
N ALA A 96 4.25 5.59 -12.48
CA ALA A 96 3.56 4.51 -11.77
C ALA A 96 2.11 4.31 -12.25
N LEU A 97 1.48 5.37 -12.75
CA LEU A 97 0.16 5.34 -13.36
C LEU A 97 0.28 5.74 -14.83
N VAL A 98 -0.43 5.01 -15.69
CA VAL A 98 -0.53 5.23 -17.15
C VAL A 98 -2.00 5.25 -17.55
N ASN A 99 -2.33 5.93 -18.65
CA ASN A 99 -3.67 5.97 -19.23
C ASN A 99 -4.01 4.71 -20.02
#